data_AF-A0A968PRA1-F1
#
_entry.id   AF-A0A968PRA1-F1
#
_cell.length_a   1.000
_cell.length_b   1.000
_cell.length_c   1.000
_cell.angle_alpha   90.00
_cell.angle_beta   90.00
_cell.angle_gamma   90.00
#
_symmetry.space_group_name_H-M   'P 1'
#
loop_
_entity.id
_entity.type
_entity.pdbx_description
1 polymer ?
#
loop_
_entity_poly.entity_id
_entity_poly.type
_entity_poly.pdbx_seq_one_letter_code
_entity_poly.pdbx_strand_id
1 'polypeptide(L)'
;MTAQLVLIAAILVLGGVIATVGDRLGMRVGKARLTLFNLRPRQTATIVTILTGSVISASTFALLFALSEQLRRGIFDYEEIQENLTTARQDLEEVSEEKQQIETQRNEAIEQQRAATEPTAANQPKSGSAIARQART
;
A
#
# COMPACT_ATOMS: atom_id res chain seq x y z
N MET A 1 11.73 -1.23 -12.08
CA MET A 1 12.55 -0.25 -12.85
C MET A 1 11.99 0.02 -14.24
N THR A 2 11.70 -1.00 -15.06
CA THR A 2 11.22 -0.83 -16.45
C THR A 2 9.85 -0.14 -16.56
N ALA A 3 8.89 -0.50 -15.71
CA ALA A 3 7.54 0.08 -15.73
C ALA A 3 7.52 1.61 -15.52
N GLN A 4 8.41 2.14 -14.68
CA GLN A 4 8.52 3.58 -14.42
C GLN A 4 9.05 4.34 -15.64
N LEU A 5 10.06 3.78 -16.33
CA LEU A 5 10.58 4.38 -17.56
C LEU A 5 9.55 4.36 -18.69
N VAL A 6 8.78 3.29 -18.82
CA VAL A 6 7.69 3.20 -19.79
C VAL A 6 6.59 4.22 -19.50
N LEU A 7 6.22 4.40 -18.23
CA LEU A 7 5.24 5.40 -17.82
C LEU A 7 5.71 6.82 -18.13
N ILE A 8 6.97 7.14 -17.80
CA ILE A 8 7.58 8.45 -18.10
C ILE A 8 7.59 8.69 -19.60
N ALA A 9 8.02 7.71 -20.40
CA ALA A 9 8.03 7.80 -21.86
C ALA A 9 6.61 8.01 -22.42
N ALA A 10 5.63 7.28 -21.91
CA ALA A 10 4.22 7.42 -22.30
C ALA A 10 3.69 8.83 -22.01
N ILE A 11 3.96 9.39 -20.82
CA ILE A 11 3.54 10.75 -20.44
C ILE A 11 4.21 11.81 -21.33
N LEU A 12 5.51 11.67 -21.62
CA LEU A 12 6.24 12.58 -22.51
C LEU A 12 5.62 12.60 -23.91
N VAL A 13 5.34 11.42 -24.47
CA VAL A 13 4.69 11.29 -25.78
C VAL A 13 3.29 11.90 -25.75
N LEU A 14 2.50 11.60 -24.71
CA LEU A 14 1.14 12.13 -24.56
C LEU A 14 1.15 13.67 -24.47
N GLY A 15 2.07 14.23 -23.69
CA GLY A 15 2.25 15.68 -23.54
C GLY A 15 2.61 16.37 -24.87
N GLY A 16 3.49 15.75 -25.67
CA GLY A 16 3.83 16.25 -27.01
C GLY A 16 2.65 16.22 -27.99
N VAL A 17 1.85 15.16 -27.97
CA VAL A 17 0.62 15.06 -28.78
C VAL A 17 -0.39 16.13 -28.34
N ILE A 18 -0.60 16.32 -27.04
CA ILE A 18 -1.52 17.33 -26.52
C ILE A 18 -1.06 18.75 -26.89
N ALA A 19 0.23 19.05 -26.77
CA ALA A 19 0.78 20.37 -27.10
C ALA A 19 0.57 20.71 -28.59
N THR A 20 0.83 19.75 -29.49
CA THR A 20 0.65 19.97 -30.94
C THR A 20 -0.82 20.12 -31.34
N VAL A 21 -1.72 19.38 -30.71
CA VAL A 21 -3.17 19.53 -30.93
C VAL A 21 -3.66 20.87 -30.39
N GLY A 22 -3.23 21.25 -29.18
CA GLY A 22 -3.57 22.52 -28.53
C GLY A 22 -3.14 23.74 -29.35
N ASP A 23 -1.93 23.73 -29.91
CA ASP A 23 -1.41 24.83 -30.74
C ASP A 23 -2.23 25.03 -32.03
N ARG A 24 -2.62 23.92 -32.70
CA ARG A 24 -3.47 23.99 -33.90
C ARG A 24 -4.87 24.51 -33.61
N LEU A 25 -5.48 24.08 -32.50
CA LEU A 25 -6.79 24.58 -32.06
C LEU A 25 -6.70 26.07 -31.70
N GLY A 26 -5.68 26.46 -30.93
CA GLY A 26 -5.45 27.86 -30.54
C GLY A 26 -5.28 28.79 -31.74
N MET A 27 -4.46 28.42 -32.73
CA MET A 27 -4.26 29.22 -33.94
C MET A 27 -5.52 29.35 -34.80
N ARG A 28 -6.29 28.27 -34.96
CA ARG A 28 -7.54 28.32 -35.74
C ARG A 28 -8.57 29.20 -35.08
N VAL A 29 -8.79 29.03 -33.77
CA VAL A 29 -9.74 29.83 -32.99
C VAL A 29 -9.33 31.30 -32.94
N GLY A 30 -8.02 31.56 -32.75
CA GLY A 30 -7.47 32.92 -32.71
C GLY A 30 -7.59 33.68 -34.04
N LYS A 31 -7.38 33.01 -35.19
CA LYS A 31 -7.48 33.65 -36.52
C LYS A 31 -8.91 33.74 -37.05
N ALA A 32 -9.77 32.78 -36.70
CA ALA A 32 -11.11 32.67 -37.28
C ALA A 32 -12.10 33.74 -36.80
N ARG A 33 -11.75 34.56 -35.79
CA ARG A 33 -12.65 35.56 -35.16
C ARG A 33 -14.05 35.00 -34.90
N LEU A 34 -14.10 33.79 -34.36
CA LEU A 34 -15.34 33.06 -34.10
C LEU A 34 -16.26 33.89 -33.21
N THR A 35 -17.53 33.89 -33.53
CA THR A 35 -18.59 34.45 -32.71
C THR A 35 -19.53 33.31 -32.31
N LEU A 36 -19.80 33.19 -31.02
CA LEU A 36 -20.74 32.21 -30.48
C LEU A 36 -21.87 32.99 -29.81
N PHE A 37 -23.13 32.73 -30.17
CA PHE A 37 -24.30 33.43 -29.59
C PHE A 37 -24.17 34.97 -29.56
N ASN A 38 -23.72 35.58 -30.66
CA ASN A 38 -23.53 37.04 -30.77
C ASN A 38 -22.49 37.66 -29.81
N LEU A 39 -21.63 36.85 -29.18
CA LEU A 39 -20.55 37.33 -28.31
C LEU A 39 -19.41 37.97 -29.13
N ARG A 40 -18.78 38.99 -28.54
CA ARG A 40 -17.61 39.64 -29.15
C ARG A 40 -16.51 38.59 -29.37
N PRO A 41 -15.79 38.59 -30.51
CA PRO A 41 -14.83 37.54 -30.89
C PRO A 41 -13.77 37.22 -29.82
N ARG A 42 -13.34 38.22 -29.04
CA ARG A 42 -12.39 38.03 -27.93
C ARG A 42 -12.95 37.16 -26.80
N GLN A 43 -14.22 37.35 -26.43
CA GLN A 43 -14.87 36.57 -25.37
C GLN A 43 -15.14 35.14 -25.84
N THR A 44 -15.60 34.99 -27.09
CA THR A 44 -15.78 33.67 -27.71
C THR A 44 -14.47 32.88 -27.71
N ALA A 45 -13.35 33.50 -28.10
CA ALA A 45 -12.05 32.84 -28.09
C ALA A 45 -11.67 32.35 -26.68
N THR A 46 -11.88 33.15 -25.64
CA THR A 46 -11.62 32.73 -24.25
C THR A 46 -12.48 31.53 -23.84
N ILE A 47 -13.78 31.54 -24.14
CA ILE A 47 -14.69 30.43 -23.81
C ILE A 47 -14.26 29.15 -24.53
N VAL A 48 -13.94 29.26 -25.82
CA VAL A 48 -13.48 28.11 -26.62
C VAL A 48 -12.17 27.56 -26.07
N THR A 49 -11.23 28.41 -25.64
CA THR A 49 -9.97 27.98 -25.01
C THR A 49 -10.23 27.22 -23.71
N ILE A 50 -11.10 27.73 -22.84
CA ILE A 50 -11.46 27.05 -21.58
C ILE A 50 -12.10 25.69 -21.89
N LEU A 51 -13.08 25.64 -22.79
CA LEU A 51 -13.73 24.39 -23.19
C LEU A 51 -12.74 23.39 -23.78
N THR A 52 -11.84 23.84 -24.66
CA THR A 52 -10.82 22.98 -25.25
C THR A 52 -9.87 22.44 -24.18
N GLY A 53 -9.42 23.29 -23.25
CA GLY A 53 -8.60 22.90 -22.11
C GLY A 53 -9.32 21.88 -21.21
N SER A 54 -10.60 22.10 -20.91
CA SER A 54 -11.42 21.16 -20.13
C SER A 54 -11.54 19.81 -20.83
N VAL A 55 -11.76 19.77 -22.15
CA VAL A 55 -11.83 18.52 -22.91
C VAL A 55 -10.49 17.77 -22.90
N ILE A 56 -9.37 18.48 -23.05
CA ILE A 56 -8.02 17.89 -22.98
C ILE A 56 -7.77 17.28 -21.60
N SER A 57 -8.05 18.04 -20.53
CA SER A 57 -7.87 17.58 -19.16
C SER A 57 -8.79 16.40 -18.84
N ALA A 58 -10.05 16.46 -19.25
CA ALA A 58 -11.00 15.36 -19.07
C ALA A 58 -10.54 14.10 -19.83
N SER A 59 -10.02 14.24 -21.05
CA SER A 59 -9.50 13.12 -21.84
C SER A 59 -8.27 12.50 -21.19
N THR A 60 -7.36 13.32 -20.69
CA THR A 60 -6.18 12.86 -19.94
C THR A 60 -6.62 12.09 -18.69
N PHE A 61 -7.53 12.68 -17.91
CA PHE A 61 -8.02 12.05 -16.69
C PHE A 61 -8.76 10.76 -16.98
N ALA A 62 -9.61 10.73 -18.02
CA ALA A 62 -10.31 9.52 -18.48
C ALA A 62 -9.33 8.42 -18.91
N LEU A 63 -8.25 8.77 -19.60
CA LEU A 63 -7.22 7.81 -20.00
C LEU A 63 -6.47 7.26 -18.76
N LEU A 64 -6.05 8.13 -17.84
CA LEU A 64 -5.45 7.68 -16.59
C LEU A 64 -6.39 6.78 -15.80
N PHE A 65 -7.68 7.13 -15.74
CA PHE A 65 -8.70 6.37 -15.04
C PHE A 65 -8.96 5.00 -15.69
N ALA A 66 -8.90 4.92 -17.02
CA ALA A 66 -9.05 3.67 -17.76
C ALA A 66 -7.82 2.75 -17.62
N LEU A 67 -6.61 3.32 -17.54
CA LEU A 67 -5.36 2.57 -17.48
C LEU A 67 -4.88 2.27 -16.05
N SER A 68 -5.36 3.01 -15.04
CA SER A 68 -4.91 2.90 -13.65
C SER A 68 -6.03 2.42 -12.73
N GLU A 69 -5.99 1.13 -12.37
CA GLU A 69 -6.86 0.58 -11.34
C GLU A 69 -6.69 1.27 -9.98
N GLN A 70 -5.49 1.76 -9.68
CA GLN A 70 -5.20 2.48 -8.44
C GLN A 70 -5.95 3.81 -8.38
N LEU A 71 -6.05 4.53 -9.50
CA LEU A 71 -6.79 5.79 -9.57
C LEU A 71 -8.30 5.55 -9.49
N ARG A 72 -8.80 4.46 -10.11
CA ARG A 72 -10.20 4.05 -10.01
C ARG A 72 -10.58 3.68 -8.58
N ARG A 73 -9.81 2.79 -7.94
CA ARG A 73 -10.03 2.38 -6.54
C ARG A 73 -9.84 3.55 -5.57
N GLY A 74 -8.83 4.39 -5.78
CA GLY A 74 -8.56 5.54 -4.92
C GLY A 74 -9.63 6.63 -4.93
N ILE A 75 -10.44 6.73 -5.99
CA ILE A 75 -11.54 7.71 -6.09
C ILE A 75 -12.88 7.09 -5.70
N PHE A 76 -13.14 5.81 -6.03
CA PHE A 76 -14.44 5.17 -5.80
C PHE A 76 -14.52 4.32 -4.51
N ASP A 77 -13.41 3.72 -4.10
CA ASP A 77 -13.36 2.78 -2.97
C ASP A 77 -12.63 3.40 -1.77
N TYR A 78 -12.64 4.74 -1.66
CA TYR A 78 -11.89 5.47 -0.65
C TYR A 78 -12.34 5.11 0.77
N GLU A 79 -13.64 4.93 1.01
CA GLU A 79 -14.16 4.45 2.29
C GLU A 79 -13.77 2.98 2.57
N GLU A 80 -13.88 2.08 1.59
CA GLU A 80 -13.60 0.64 1.79
C GLU A 80 -12.10 0.39 2.03
N ILE A 81 -11.21 1.15 1.38
CA ILE A 81 -9.76 1.08 1.64
C ILE A 81 -9.44 1.57 3.05
N GLN A 82 -10.12 2.60 3.56
CA GLN A 82 -9.92 3.07 4.93
C GLN A 82 -10.46 2.10 5.98
N GLU A 83 -11.60 1.47 5.71
CA GLU A 83 -12.17 0.44 6.59
C GLU A 83 -11.23 -0.75 6.68
N ASN A 84 -10.74 -1.26 5.55
CA ASN A 84 -9.75 -2.34 5.50
C ASN A 84 -8.43 -1.97 6.18
N LEU A 85 -7.95 -0.73 6.06
CA LEU A 85 -6.75 -0.28 6.77
C LEU A 85 -6.96 -0.17 8.29
N THR A 86 -8.19 0.11 8.74
CA THR A 86 -8.53 0.19 10.16
C THR A 86 -8.67 -1.21 10.74
N THR A 87 -9.38 -2.11 10.06
CA THR A 87 -9.52 -3.52 10.44
C THR A 87 -8.18 -4.23 10.43
N ALA A 88 -7.36 -4.08 9.38
CA ALA A 88 -6.04 -4.71 9.33
C ALA A 88 -5.07 -4.21 10.42
N ARG A 89 -5.27 -2.98 10.93
CA ARG A 89 -4.52 -2.47 12.08
C ARG A 89 -5.03 -3.05 13.40
N GLN A 90 -6.35 -3.19 13.55
CA GLN A 90 -6.95 -3.87 14.71
C GLN A 90 -6.54 -5.34 14.78
N ASP A 91 -6.55 -6.05 13.66
CA ASP A 91 -6.11 -7.45 13.59
C ASP A 91 -4.63 -7.59 13.95
N LEU A 92 -3.77 -6.64 13.54
CA LEU A 92 -2.36 -6.62 13.92
C LEU A 92 -2.15 -6.36 15.42
N GLU A 93 -3.00 -5.53 16.02
CA GLU A 93 -2.95 -5.22 17.45
C GLU A 93 -3.42 -6.44 18.27
N GLU A 94 -4.53 -7.06 17.88
CA GLU A 94 -5.09 -8.27 18.50
C GLU A 94 -4.13 -9.47 18.39
N VAL A 95 -3.54 -9.70 17.20
CA VAL A 95 -2.51 -10.74 17.02
C VAL A 95 -1.25 -10.43 17.83
N SER A 96 -0.91 -9.16 18.05
CA SER A 96 0.24 -8.80 18.88
C SER A 96 -0.01 -9.10 20.36
N GLU A 97 -1.22 -8.82 20.86
CA GLU A 97 -1.64 -9.11 22.23
C GLU A 97 -1.74 -10.62 22.46
N GLU A 98 -2.34 -11.36 21.53
CA GLU A 98 -2.43 -12.82 21.59
C GLU A 98 -1.03 -13.45 21.59
N LYS A 99 -0.11 -12.95 20.75
CA LYS A 99 1.28 -13.40 20.75
C LYS A 99 1.98 -13.11 22.07
N GLN A 100 1.73 -11.97 22.70
CA GLN A 100 2.30 -11.61 24.00
C GLN A 100 1.73 -12.48 25.13
N GLN A 101 0.45 -12.81 25.09
CA GLN A 101 -0.18 -13.75 26.03
C GLN A 101 0.36 -15.17 25.85
N ILE A 102 0.53 -15.65 24.61
CA ILE A 102 1.11 -16.96 24.32
C ILE A 102 2.57 -17.01 24.78
N GLU A 103 3.36 -15.94 24.57
CA GLU A 103 4.74 -15.87 25.08
C GLU A 103 4.79 -15.88 26.61
N THR A 104 3.85 -15.22 27.28
CA THR A 104 3.74 -15.21 28.75
C THR A 104 3.37 -16.60 29.28
N GLN A 105 2.35 -17.24 28.70
CA GLN A 105 1.95 -18.61 29.06
C GLN A 105 3.05 -19.62 28.76
N ARG A 106 3.80 -19.44 27.67
CA ARG A 106 4.94 -20.30 27.34
C ARG A 106 6.06 -20.14 28.36
N ASN A 107 6.36 -18.91 28.79
CA ASN A 107 7.36 -18.67 29.83
C ASN A 107 6.93 -19.24 31.18
N GLU A 108 5.65 -19.06 31.57
CA GLU A 108 5.10 -19.68 32.78
C GLU A 108 5.13 -21.21 32.72
N ALA A 109 4.79 -21.81 31.57
CA ALA A 109 4.88 -23.26 31.38
C ALA A 109 6.33 -23.76 31.42
N ILE A 110 7.29 -22.99 30.89
CA ILE A 110 8.72 -23.29 30.97
C ILE A 110 9.22 -23.17 32.42
N GLU A 111 8.77 -22.17 33.18
CA GLU A 111 9.10 -22.03 34.59
C GLU A 111 8.49 -23.15 35.44
N GLN A 112 7.24 -23.54 35.17
CA GLN A 112 6.60 -24.69 35.83
C GLN A 112 7.31 -26.00 35.49
N GLN A 113 7.78 -26.19 34.25
CA GLN A 113 8.60 -27.34 33.89
C GLN A 113 9.97 -27.31 34.59
N ARG A 114 10.62 -26.15 34.69
CA ARG A 114 11.90 -26.00 35.41
C ARG A 114 11.73 -26.25 36.92
N ALA A 115 10.68 -25.73 37.53
CA ALA A 115 10.34 -25.94 38.93
C ALA A 115 9.96 -27.41 39.22
N ALA A 116 9.32 -28.10 38.28
CA ALA A 116 9.05 -29.54 38.38
C ALA A 116 10.31 -30.42 38.17
N THR A 117 11.38 -29.87 37.59
CA THR A 117 12.65 -30.60 37.33
C THR A 117 13.72 -30.37 38.42
N GLU A 118 13.50 -29.44 39.35
CA GLU A 118 14.33 -29.27 40.56
C GLU A 118 13.62 -29.84 41.80
N PRO A 119 13.59 -31.18 41.98
CA PRO A 119 14.45 -31.75 43.02
C PRO A 119 14.84 -33.21 42.71
N THR A 120 15.89 -33.46 41.93
CA THR A 120 16.50 -34.82 41.89
C THR A 120 18.01 -34.82 41.66
N ALA A 121 18.73 -33.84 42.23
CA ALA A 121 20.19 -33.83 42.23
C ALA A 121 20.85 -33.92 43.62
N ALA A 122 20.08 -33.86 44.73
CA ALA A 122 20.66 -33.72 46.08
C ALA A 122 20.57 -34.94 47.01
N ASN A 123 19.94 -36.05 46.63
CA ASN A 123 19.88 -37.26 47.49
C ASN A 123 20.18 -38.54 46.71
N GLN A 124 21.45 -38.75 46.36
CA GLN A 124 21.97 -40.11 46.20
C GLN A 124 22.34 -40.64 47.59
N PRO A 125 21.63 -41.64 48.16
CA PRO A 125 22.22 -42.43 49.23
C PRO A 125 23.43 -43.15 48.63
N LYS A 126 24.61 -42.97 49.23
CA LYS A 126 25.83 -43.72 48.93
C LYS A 126 25.65 -45.21 49.25
N SER A 127 24.85 -45.92 48.47
CA SER A 127 24.70 -47.38 48.49
C SER A 127 25.38 -47.95 47.25
N GLY A 128 26.70 -47.82 47.20
CA GLY A 128 27.52 -48.39 46.13
C GLY A 128 28.88 -48.89 46.58
N SER A 129 29.31 -48.59 47.82
CA SER A 129 30.63 -48.99 48.33
C SER A 129 30.61 -50.13 49.36
N ALA A 130 29.46 -50.73 49.66
CA ALA A 130 29.37 -51.85 50.61
C ALA A 130 29.59 -53.24 49.98
N ILE A 131 29.50 -53.39 48.65
CA ILE A 131 29.57 -54.71 48.00
C ILE A 131 31.02 -55.15 47.71
N ALA A 132 32.00 -54.24 47.75
CA ALA A 132 33.41 -54.57 47.49
C ALA A 132 34.17 -55.17 48.71
N ARG A 133 33.51 -55.40 49.85
CA ARG A 133 34.13 -56.01 51.05
C ARG A 133 33.69 -57.44 51.36
N GLN A 134 32.72 -57.99 50.62
CA GLN A 134 32.29 -59.39 50.77
C GLN A 134 32.98 -60.37 49.83
N ALA A 135 33.80 -59.89 48.90
CA ALA A 135 34.72 -60.73 48.13
C ALA A 135 36.09 -60.77 48.81
N ARG A 136 36.17 -61.41 49.98
CA ARG A 136 37.45 -61.88 50.52
C ARG A 136 37.24 -63.25 51.17
N THR A 137 37.50 -64.30 50.41
CA THR A 137 37.91 -65.63 50.87
C THR A 137 38.83 -66.21 49.83
#